data_AF-A0A9D9XQG5-F1
#
_entry.id   AF-A0A9D9XQG5-F1
#
_cell.length_a   1.000
_cell.length_b   1.000
_cell.length_c   1.000
_cell.angle_alpha   90.00
_cell.angle_beta   90.00
_cell.angle_gamma   90.00
#
_symmetry.space_group_name_H-M   'P 1'
#
loop_
_entity.id
_entity.type
_entity.pdbx_description
1 polymer ?
#
loop_
_entity_poly.entity_id
_entity_poly.type
_entity_poly.pdbx_seq_one_letter_code
_entity_poly.pdbx_strand_id
1 'polypeptide(L)'
;MTTIQNQIEKRRTFGIISHPDAGKTTLTEKLLLFGGAIQTAGAVKSNKIKKGATSDFMEIERQRGISVATSVMTLEYNDVIINILDTPGHKDFAEDTYRTLTAVD
;
A
#
# COMPACT_ATOMS: atom_id res chain seq x y z
N MET A 1 18.99 -3.07 26.15
CA MET A 1 19.75 -2.23 25.20
C MET A 1 19.10 -2.36 23.82
N THR A 2 18.47 -1.30 23.35
CA THR A 2 18.10 -1.17 21.92
C THR A 2 19.34 -0.78 21.15
N THR A 3 20.12 -1.77 20.70
CA THR A 3 21.14 -1.52 19.68
C THR A 3 20.43 -1.07 18.41
N ILE A 4 20.94 -0.02 17.76
CA ILE A 4 20.43 0.49 16.47
C ILE A 4 20.25 -0.67 15.47
N GLN A 5 21.17 -1.64 15.51
CA GLN A 5 21.12 -2.87 14.73
C GLN A 5 19.81 -3.66 14.91
N ASN A 6 19.37 -3.88 16.16
CA ASN A 6 18.13 -4.61 16.42
C ASN A 6 16.89 -3.87 15.87
N GLN A 7 16.95 -2.53 15.79
CA GLN A 7 15.88 -1.74 15.19
C GLN A 7 15.91 -1.86 13.66
N ILE A 8 17.09 -1.84 13.04
CA ILE A 8 17.25 -2.04 11.59
C ILE A 8 16.73 -3.44 11.20
N GLU A 9 17.12 -4.49 11.91
CA GLU A 9 16.75 -5.88 11.61
C GLU A 9 15.25 -6.17 11.73
N LYS A 10 14.51 -5.34 12.48
CA LYS A 10 13.05 -5.43 12.59
C LYS A 10 12.29 -4.81 11.43
N ARG A 11 12.94 -4.08 10.53
CA ARG A 11 12.25 -3.36 9.44
C ARG A 11 12.22 -4.18 8.16
N ARG A 12 11.09 -4.19 7.48
CA ARG A 12 10.90 -4.75 6.13
C ARG A 12 10.20 -3.70 5.27
N THR A 13 10.85 -3.24 4.22
CA THR A 13 10.30 -2.23 3.32
C THR A 13 10.15 -2.83 1.93
N PHE A 14 8.92 -2.96 1.43
CA PHE A 14 8.69 -3.57 0.12
C PHE A 14 7.62 -2.83 -0.68
N GLY A 15 7.69 -2.99 -2.00
CA GLY A 15 6.72 -2.45 -2.95
C GLY A 15 5.80 -3.55 -3.50
N ILE A 16 4.54 -3.21 -3.76
CA ILE A 16 3.61 -4.11 -4.46
C ILE A 16 3.50 -3.66 -5.92
N ILE A 17 3.97 -4.50 -6.84
CA ILE A 17 3.95 -4.25 -8.29
C ILE A 17 3.14 -5.32 -9.03
N SER A 18 2.40 -4.92 -10.04
CA SER A 18 1.68 -5.81 -10.96
C SER A 18 1.02 -5.00 -12.08
N HIS A 19 0.45 -5.71 -13.05
CA HIS A 19 -0.36 -5.12 -14.12
C HIS A 19 -1.60 -4.34 -13.57
N PRO A 20 -2.18 -3.38 -14.30
CA PRO A 20 -3.49 -2.80 -13.98
C PRO A 20 -4.51 -3.87 -13.62
N ASP A 21 -5.41 -3.53 -12.69
CA ASP A 21 -6.53 -4.39 -12.24
C ASP A 21 -6.17 -5.74 -11.60
N ALA A 22 -4.89 -6.07 -11.41
CA ALA A 22 -4.47 -7.32 -10.75
C ALA A 22 -4.69 -7.34 -9.22
N GLY A 23 -5.24 -6.27 -8.64
CA GLY A 23 -5.67 -6.24 -7.24
C GLY A 23 -4.61 -5.81 -6.22
N LYS A 24 -3.58 -5.03 -6.61
CA LYS A 24 -2.54 -4.49 -5.70
C LYS A 24 -3.14 -3.82 -4.48
N THR A 25 -3.97 -2.81 -4.71
CA THR A 25 -4.61 -2.02 -3.65
C THR A 25 -5.50 -2.89 -2.77
N THR A 26 -6.22 -3.85 -3.35
CA THR A 26 -7.02 -4.80 -2.56
C THR A 26 -6.15 -5.68 -1.66
N LEU A 27 -4.99 -6.14 -2.14
CA LEU A 27 -4.03 -6.88 -1.32
C LEU A 27 -3.46 -5.99 -0.21
N THR A 28 -3.06 -4.77 -0.52
CA THR A 28 -2.58 -3.77 0.43
C THR A 28 -3.56 -3.56 1.58
N GLU A 29 -4.84 -3.34 1.27
CA GLU A 29 -5.88 -3.17 2.30
C GLU A 29 -6.05 -4.41 3.17
N LYS A 30 -5.93 -5.61 2.61
CA LYS A 30 -5.99 -6.85 3.39
C LYS A 30 -4.79 -7.00 4.31
N LEU A 31 -3.59 -6.66 3.84
CA LEU A 31 -2.39 -6.63 4.68
C LEU A 31 -2.56 -5.68 5.86
N LEU A 32 -3.09 -4.47 5.62
CA LEU A 32 -3.40 -3.52 6.68
C LEU A 32 -4.45 -4.03 7.66
N LEU A 33 -5.50 -4.67 7.17
CA LEU A 33 -6.54 -5.26 8.00
C LEU A 33 -5.98 -6.38 8.90
N PHE A 34 -5.22 -7.30 8.31
CA PHE A 34 -4.61 -8.41 9.06
C PHE A 34 -3.51 -7.96 10.01
N GLY A 35 -2.79 -6.88 9.68
CA GLY A 35 -1.83 -6.23 10.55
C GLY A 35 -2.46 -5.35 11.64
N GLY A 36 -3.80 -5.25 11.71
CA GLY A 36 -4.49 -4.42 12.70
C GLY A 36 -4.32 -2.91 12.50
N ALA A 37 -3.70 -2.47 11.41
CA ALA A 37 -3.47 -1.06 11.09
C ALA A 37 -4.77 -0.33 10.70
N ILE A 38 -5.77 -1.07 10.20
CA ILE A 38 -7.13 -0.56 9.94
C ILE A 38 -8.17 -1.50 10.55
N GLN A 39 -9.26 -0.95 11.08
CA GLN A 39 -10.37 -1.73 11.64
C GLN A 39 -11.32 -2.28 10.57
N THR A 40 -11.25 -1.78 9.32
CA THR A 40 -12.13 -2.20 8.23
C THR A 40 -11.43 -1.98 6.88
N ALA A 41 -11.40 -2.99 6.00
CA ALA A 41 -10.89 -2.87 4.63
C ALA A 41 -12.00 -2.35 3.68
N GLY A 42 -11.67 -1.43 2.77
CA GLY A 42 -12.62 -0.76 1.86
C GLY A 42 -12.57 -1.33 0.44
N ALA A 43 -13.44 -2.30 0.12
CA ALA A 43 -13.46 -2.91 -1.21
C ALA A 43 -13.57 -1.89 -2.37
N VAL A 44 -12.49 -1.75 -3.14
CA VAL A 44 -12.30 -0.83 -4.29
C VAL A 44 -13.35 -0.97 -5.42
N LYS A 45 -14.23 -1.99 -5.38
CA LYS A 45 -15.24 -2.27 -6.41
C LYS A 45 -16.67 -2.53 -5.90
N SER A 46 -17.02 -2.11 -4.68
CA SER A 46 -18.39 -2.32 -4.17
C SER A 46 -19.22 -1.04 -4.21
N ASN A 47 -20.01 -0.94 -5.28
CA ASN A 47 -20.91 0.14 -5.67
C ASN A 47 -22.09 0.42 -4.70
N LYS A 48 -21.93 0.24 -3.38
CA LYS A 48 -23.00 0.45 -2.38
C LYS A 48 -22.58 0.80 -0.96
N ILE A 49 -21.28 1.00 -0.67
CA ILE A 49 -20.83 1.39 0.68
C ILE A 49 -20.04 2.70 0.56
N LYS A 50 -20.55 3.77 1.19
CA LYS A 50 -20.00 5.14 1.12
C LYS A 50 -18.57 5.31 1.69
N LYS A 51 -17.96 4.27 2.29
CA LYS A 51 -16.59 4.31 2.81
C LYS A 51 -15.64 3.85 1.70
N GLY A 52 -14.91 4.82 1.11
CA GLY A 52 -13.85 4.51 0.14
C GLY A 52 -12.69 3.76 0.80
N ALA A 53 -11.80 3.20 -0.02
CA ALA A 53 -10.54 2.65 0.45
C ALA A 53 -9.77 3.73 1.21
N THR A 54 -9.20 3.38 2.37
CA THR A 54 -8.41 4.32 3.20
C THR A 54 -7.11 4.76 2.53
N SER A 55 -6.70 4.10 1.44
CA SER A 55 -5.52 4.44 0.63
C SER A 55 -5.77 5.48 -0.47
N ASP A 56 -7.03 5.75 -0.83
CA ASP A 56 -7.37 6.65 -1.94
C ASP A 56 -7.44 8.10 -1.44
N PHE A 57 -6.27 8.72 -1.27
CA PHE A 57 -6.15 10.11 -0.81
C PHE A 57 -6.62 11.13 -1.86
N MET A 58 -6.78 10.74 -3.14
CA MET A 58 -7.18 11.64 -4.21
C MET A 58 -8.56 11.32 -4.81
N GLU A 59 -9.42 12.34 -4.91
CA GLU A 59 -10.76 12.24 -5.51
C GLU A 59 -10.74 11.68 -6.95
N ILE A 60 -9.65 11.90 -7.69
CA ILE A 60 -9.44 11.37 -9.04
C ILE A 60 -9.24 9.84 -9.08
N GLU A 61 -8.57 9.28 -8.07
CA GLU A 61 -8.36 7.82 -7.94
C GLU A 61 -9.70 7.13 -7.70
N ARG A 62 -10.51 7.72 -6.80
CA ARG A 62 -11.86 7.24 -6.51
C ARG A 62 -12.81 7.36 -7.69
N GLN A 63 -12.71 8.42 -8.48
CA GLN A 63 -13.54 8.60 -9.69
C GLN A 63 -13.16 7.64 -10.81
N ARG A 64 -11.87 7.28 -10.93
CA ARG A 64 -11.36 6.43 -12.02
C ARG A 64 -11.19 4.96 -11.63
N GLY A 65 -11.21 4.62 -10.34
CA GLY A 65 -10.98 3.27 -9.84
C GLY A 65 -9.56 2.75 -10.10
N ILE A 66 -8.59 3.66 -10.26
CA ILE A 66 -7.17 3.35 -10.51
C ILE A 66 -6.30 4.08 -9.51
N SER A 67 -5.16 3.47 -9.14
CA SER A 67 -4.10 4.14 -8.38
C SER A 67 -3.30 5.05 -9.33
N VAL A 68 -3.17 6.32 -8.94
CA VAL A 68 -2.49 7.38 -9.71
C VAL A 68 -1.17 7.76 -9.03
N ALA A 69 -1.10 7.68 -7.70
CA ALA A 69 0.11 7.99 -6.93
C ALA A 69 0.63 6.78 -6.15
N THR A 70 1.90 6.85 -5.74
CA THR A 70 2.45 5.89 -4.76
C THR A 70 1.95 6.26 -3.36
N SER A 71 1.46 5.28 -2.60
CA SER A 71 1.12 5.44 -1.19
C SER A 71 2.05 4.62 -0.29
N VAL A 72 2.40 5.18 0.87
CA VAL A 72 3.25 4.51 1.88
C VAL A 72 2.42 4.23 3.12
N MET A 73 2.41 2.99 3.58
CA MET A 73 1.73 2.56 4.79
C MET A 73 2.67 1.77 5.67
N THR A 74 2.57 1.97 6.99
CA THR A 74 3.39 1.25 7.98
C THR A 74 2.47 0.46 8.91
N LEU A 75 2.82 -0.80 9.16
CA LEU A 75 2.14 -1.65 10.13
C LEU A 75 3.15 -2.46 10.95
N GLU A 76 2.74 -2.89 12.13
CA GLU A 76 3.52 -3.79 12.97
C GLU A 76 2.89 -5.18 12.93
N TYR A 77 3.68 -6.21 12.65
CA TYR A 77 3.22 -7.60 12.59
C TYR A 77 4.32 -8.54 13.10
N ASN A 78 4.00 -9.37 14.10
CA ASN A 78 4.94 -10.32 14.72
C ASN A 78 6.29 -9.67 15.11
N ASP A 79 6.26 -8.54 15.81
CA ASP A 79 7.43 -7.74 16.24
C ASP A 79 8.31 -7.19 15.09
N VAL A 80 7.81 -7.23 13.85
CA VAL A 80 8.42 -6.65 12.65
C VAL A 80 7.65 -5.40 12.23
N ILE A 81 8.39 -4.36 11.88
CA ILE A 81 7.86 -3.12 11.29
C ILE A 81 7.87 -3.27 9.78
N ILE A 82 6.68 -3.27 9.18
CA ILE A 82 6.49 -3.44 7.74
C ILE A 82 6.11 -2.09 7.12
N ASN A 83 6.87 -1.66 6.13
CA ASN A 83 6.56 -0.51 5.28
C ASN A 83 6.15 -1.02 3.89
N ILE A 84 4.93 -0.70 3.49
CA ILE A 84 4.33 -1.09 2.22
C ILE A 84 4.26 0.13 1.32
N LEU A 85 4.86 0.05 0.13
CA LEU A 85 4.76 1.04 -0.91
C LEU A 85 3.83 0.50 -2.01
N ASP A 86 2.58 0.98 -2.07
CA ASP A 86 1.63 0.60 -3.13
C ASP A 86 1.90 1.45 -4.37
N THR A 87 2.08 0.79 -5.52
CA THR A 87 2.49 1.45 -6.78
C THR A 87 1.36 1.55 -7.79
N PRO A 88 1.33 2.62 -8.61
CA PRO A 88 0.42 2.70 -9.74
C PRO A 88 0.57 1.52 -10.70
N GLY A 89 -0.55 0.97 -11.17
CA GLY A 89 -0.53 -0.10 -12.18
C GLY A 89 -0.46 0.39 -13.61
N HIS A 90 -0.96 1.60 -13.88
CA HIS A 90 -1.15 2.11 -15.24
C HIS A 90 0.17 2.57 -15.86
N LYS A 91 0.36 2.30 -17.16
CA LYS A 91 1.60 2.64 -17.89
C LYS A 91 1.93 4.13 -17.83
N ASP A 92 0.90 4.98 -17.81
CA ASP A 92 1.05 6.44 -17.71
C ASP A 92 1.75 6.90 -16.42
N PHE A 93 1.84 6.02 -15.41
CA PHE A 93 2.48 6.28 -14.11
C PHE A 93 3.69 5.36 -13.87
N ALA A 94 4.28 4.81 -14.93
CA ALA A 94 5.42 3.90 -14.83
C ALA A 94 6.65 4.56 -14.17
N GLU A 95 6.88 5.86 -14.42
CA GLU A 95 8.02 6.58 -13.86
C GLU A 95 7.96 6.64 -12.32
N ASP A 96 6.78 6.87 -11.76
CA ASP A 96 6.57 6.85 -10.31
C ASP A 96 6.76 5.46 -9.73
N THR A 97 6.33 4.42 -10.46
CA THR A 97 6.59 3.03 -10.09
C THR A 97 8.09 2.75 -10.03
N TYR A 98 8.85 3.16 -11.05
CA TYR A 98 10.31 2.95 -11.08
C TYR A 98 11.03 3.71 -9.96
N ARG A 99 10.63 4.96 -9.66
CA ARG A 99 11.15 5.71 -8.51
C ARG A 99 10.89 4.97 -7.20
N THR A 100 9.67 4.48 -7.01
CA THR A 100 9.29 3.76 -5.80
C THR A 100 10.13 2.49 -5.58
N LEU A 101 10.47 1.78 -6.66
CA LEU A 101 11.32 0.60 -6.59
C LEU A 101 12.77 0.89 -6.14
N THR A 102 13.22 2.14 -6.15
CA THR A 102 14.53 2.53 -5.60
C THR A 102 14.50 2.75 -4.07
N ALA A 103 13.31 2.81 -3.47
CA ALA A 103 13.11 3.08 -2.05
C ALA A 103 12.69 1.83 -1.25
N VAL A 104 12.73 0.66 -1.87
CA VAL A 104 12.40 -0.64 -1.27
C VAL A 104 13.62 -1.54 -1.22
N ASP A 105 13.63 -2.47 -0.27
CA ASP A 105 14.71 -3.45 -0.07
C ASP A 105 14.52 -4.72 -0.92
#